data_AF-A0A1Q4HP05-F1
#
_entry.id   AF-A0A1Q4HP05-F1
#
_cell.length_a   1.000
_cell.length_b   1.000
_cell.length_c   1.000
_cell.angle_alpha   90.00
_cell.angle_beta   90.00
_cell.angle_gamma   90.00
#
_symmetry.space_group_name_H-M   'P 1'
#
loop_
_entity.id
_entity.type
_entity.pdbx_description
1 polymer ?
#
loop_
_entity_poly.entity_id
_entity_poly.type
_entity_poly.pdbx_seq_one_letter_code
_entity_poly.pdbx_strand_id
1 'polypeptide(L)'
;MSKRVSLILKDADEAALAPYLNEGTAEFEALRQWAGQRGEGDIKSEAGALRALLQAGADAVGEGVLEAGYAELAAEFTREPAAAERRTARDRRTRRSKADR
;
A
#
# COMPACT_ATOMS: atom_id res chain seq x y z
N MET A 1 0.00 -11.02 -22.02
CA MET A 1 1.29 -11.55 -22.50
C MET A 1 2.11 -11.99 -21.30
N SER A 2 2.80 -13.13 -21.38
CA SER A 2 3.72 -13.57 -20.31
C SER A 2 5.16 -13.32 -20.75
N LYS A 3 5.96 -12.65 -19.91
CA LYS A 3 7.39 -12.40 -20.13
C LYS A 3 8.18 -13.30 -19.17
N ARG A 4 9.14 -14.05 -19.70
CA ARG A 4 10.08 -14.83 -18.87
C ARG A 4 11.26 -13.94 -18.49
N VAL A 5 11.57 -13.87 -17.20
CA VAL A 5 12.73 -13.16 -16.66
C VAL A 5 13.47 -14.12 -15.75
N SER A 6 14.76 -14.29 -16.00
CA SER A 6 15.66 -15.03 -15.10
C SER A 6 16.33 -14.03 -14.16
N LEU A 7 16.31 -14.32 -12.87
CA LEU A 7 16.95 -13.52 -11.83
C LEU A 7 18.09 -14.34 -11.23
N ILE A 8 19.26 -13.70 -11.08
CA ILE A 8 20.39 -14.25 -10.33
C ILE A 8 20.45 -13.46 -9.03
N LEU A 9 20.20 -14.14 -7.91
CA LEU A 9 20.27 -13.54 -6.59
C LEU A 9 21.72 -13.53 -6.11
N LYS A 10 22.13 -12.43 -5.48
CA LYS A 10 23.38 -12.41 -4.71
C LYS A 10 23.09 -12.93 -3.30
N ASP A 11 24.14 -13.32 -2.58
CA ASP A 11 24.03 -13.89 -1.23
C ASP A 11 23.16 -13.05 -0.28
N ALA A 12 23.24 -11.72 -0.38
CA ALA A 12 22.42 -10.81 0.43
C ALA A 12 20.93 -10.86 0.06
N ASP A 13 20.61 -10.95 -1.23
CA ASP A 13 19.23 -11.03 -1.72
C ASP A 13 18.64 -12.40 -1.36
N GLU A 14 19.43 -13.47 -1.51
CA GLU A 14 19.05 -14.82 -1.11
C GLU A 14 18.76 -14.90 0.39
N ALA A 15 19.64 -14.36 1.24
CA ALA A 15 19.44 -14.33 2.68
C ALA A 15 18.19 -13.54 3.08
N ALA A 16 17.87 -12.44 2.38
CA ALA A 16 16.68 -11.65 2.62
C ALA A 16 15.38 -12.38 2.21
N LEU A 17 15.44 -13.18 1.15
CA LEU A 17 14.28 -13.91 0.61
C LEU A 17 14.07 -15.26 1.29
N ALA A 18 15.12 -15.88 1.84
CA ALA A 18 15.07 -17.23 2.43
C ALA A 18 13.91 -17.46 3.42
N PRO A 19 13.56 -16.53 4.32
CA PRO A 19 12.41 -16.72 5.21
C PRO A 19 11.09 -16.91 4.44
N TYR A 20 10.92 -16.25 3.31
CA TYR A 20 9.70 -16.30 2.50
C TYR A 20 9.65 -17.46 1.50
N LEU A 21 10.75 -18.21 1.36
CA LEU A 21 10.83 -19.37 0.46
C LEU A 21 10.73 -20.70 1.21
N ASN A 22 10.94 -20.70 2.53
CA ASN A 22 10.90 -21.89 3.37
C ASN A 22 9.51 -22.10 3.96
N GLU A 23 8.84 -23.19 3.59
CA GLU A 23 7.55 -23.57 4.15
C GLU A 23 7.62 -23.73 5.68
N GLY A 24 6.60 -23.24 6.38
CA GLY A 24 6.50 -23.33 7.85
C GLY A 24 7.17 -22.20 8.62
N THR A 25 7.85 -21.26 7.96
CA THR A 25 8.23 -19.98 8.59
C THR A 25 7.02 -19.06 8.72
N ALA A 26 7.08 -18.11 9.66
CA ALA A 26 6.01 -17.13 9.81
C ALA A 26 5.86 -16.23 8.58
N GLU A 27 7.00 -15.90 7.95
CA GLU A 27 7.09 -15.07 6.75
C GLU A 27 6.47 -15.77 5.53
N PHE A 28 6.74 -17.06 5.34
CA PHE A 28 6.13 -17.85 4.27
C PHE A 28 4.61 -17.95 4.45
N GLU A 29 4.14 -18.23 5.67
CA GLU A 29 2.69 -18.32 5.93
C GLU A 29 1.99 -16.98 5.74
N ALA A 30 2.62 -15.86 6.13
CA ALA A 30 2.10 -14.52 5.86
C ALA A 30 1.99 -14.25 4.35
N LEU A 31 3.01 -14.60 3.57
CA LEU A 31 2.99 -14.46 2.12
C LEU A 31 1.93 -15.36 1.46
N ARG A 32 1.80 -16.60 1.94
CA ARG A 32 0.78 -17.55 1.47
C ARG A 32 -0.63 -17.03 1.73
N GLN A 33 -0.87 -16.48 2.92
CA GLN A 33 -2.15 -15.88 3.26
C GLN A 33 -2.45 -14.67 2.37
N TRP A 34 -1.45 -13.80 2.16
CA TRP A 34 -1.55 -12.65 1.26
C TRP A 34 -1.92 -13.08 -0.18
N ALA A 35 -1.24 -14.09 -0.72
CA ALA A 35 -1.51 -14.62 -2.06
C ALA A 35 -2.91 -15.28 -2.15
N GLY A 36 -3.30 -15.99 -1.09
CA GLY A 36 -4.61 -16.62 -0.97
C GLY A 36 -5.77 -15.62 -1.01
N GLN A 37 -5.62 -14.47 -0.35
CA GLN A 37 -6.61 -13.39 -0.37
C GLN A 37 -6.81 -12.77 -1.76
N ARG A 38 -5.79 -12.83 -2.62
CA ARG A 38 -5.77 -12.23 -3.97
C ARG A 38 -6.11 -13.22 -5.09
N GLY A 39 -6.42 -14.47 -4.74
CA GLY A 39 -6.80 -15.50 -5.71
C GLY A 39 -5.63 -16.05 -6.52
N GLU A 40 -4.39 -15.83 -6.09
CA GLU A 40 -3.17 -16.31 -6.78
C GLU A 40 -2.89 -17.80 -6.59
N GLY A 41 -3.75 -18.49 -5.84
CA GLY A 41 -3.62 -19.91 -5.57
C GLY A 41 -2.51 -20.22 -4.56
N ASP A 42 -2.39 -21.48 -4.20
CA ASP A 42 -1.41 -21.92 -3.22
C ASP A 42 0.02 -21.78 -3.76
N ILE A 43 0.96 -21.31 -2.92
CA ILE A 43 2.37 -21.18 -3.26
C ILE A 43 2.98 -22.59 -3.27
N LYS A 44 3.04 -23.22 -4.46
CA LYS A 44 3.49 -24.61 -4.63
C LYS A 44 4.95 -24.74 -5.09
N SER A 45 5.66 -23.63 -5.21
CA SER A 45 7.03 -23.59 -5.74
C SER A 45 7.72 -22.31 -5.34
N GLU A 46 9.04 -22.33 -5.29
CA GLU A 46 9.89 -21.17 -5.07
C GLU A 46 9.61 -20.05 -6.08
N ALA A 47 9.45 -20.38 -7.37
CA ALA A 47 9.07 -19.41 -8.39
C ALA A 47 7.69 -18.77 -8.14
N GLY A 48 6.77 -19.51 -7.51
CA GLY A 48 5.49 -19.00 -7.06
C GLY A 48 5.65 -18.02 -5.89
N ALA A 49 6.49 -18.37 -4.91
CA ALA A 49 6.79 -17.51 -3.76
C ALA A 49 7.45 -16.20 -4.21
N LEU A 50 8.45 -16.28 -5.11
CA LEU A 50 9.10 -15.11 -5.69
C LEU A 50 8.13 -14.23 -6.48
N ARG A 51 7.15 -14.83 -7.18
CA ARG A 51 6.11 -14.06 -7.89
C ARG A 51 5.18 -13.35 -6.91
N ALA A 52 4.72 -14.04 -5.87
CA ALA A 52 3.89 -13.44 -4.83
C ALA A 52 4.63 -12.28 -4.13
N LEU A 53 5.92 -12.44 -3.82
CA LEU A 53 6.75 -11.37 -3.25
C LEU A 53 6.87 -10.18 -4.19
N LEU A 54 7.06 -10.42 -5.49
CA LEU A 54 7.15 -9.35 -6.48
C LEU A 54 5.84 -8.55 -6.55
N GLN A 55 4.70 -9.25 -6.50
CA GLN A 55 3.38 -8.60 -6.54
C GLN A 55 3.08 -7.86 -5.24
N ALA A 56 3.37 -8.46 -4.09
CA ALA A 56 3.26 -7.82 -2.78
C ALA A 56 4.13 -6.56 -2.69
N GLY A 57 5.36 -6.63 -3.19
CA GLY A 57 6.26 -5.48 -3.25
C GLY A 57 5.75 -4.38 -4.18
N ALA A 58 5.22 -4.73 -5.35
CA ALA A 58 4.64 -3.76 -6.28
C ALA A 58 3.42 -3.04 -5.65
N ASP A 59 2.58 -3.80 -4.95
CA ASP A 59 1.42 -3.25 -4.25
C ASP A 59 1.84 -2.35 -3.10
N ALA A 60 2.81 -2.76 -2.28
CA ALA A 60 3.32 -1.95 -1.18
C ALA A 60 3.93 -0.63 -1.65
N VAL A 61 4.66 -0.63 -2.78
CA VAL A 61 5.17 0.60 -3.40
C VAL A 61 4.01 1.47 -3.90
N GLY A 62 2.99 0.88 -4.51
CA GLY A 62 1.79 1.60 -4.96
C GLY A 62 1.02 2.24 -3.80
N GLU A 63 0.81 1.50 -2.71
CA GLU A 63 0.18 1.99 -1.48
C GLU A 63 0.98 3.15 -0.86
N GLY A 64 2.31 3.04 -0.81
CA GLY A 64 3.17 4.12 -0.32
C GLY A 64 3.08 5.40 -1.15
N VAL A 65 2.93 5.30 -2.47
CA VAL A 65 2.70 6.47 -3.34
C VAL A 65 1.35 7.11 -3.05
N LEU A 66 0.30 6.31 -2.84
CA LEU A 66 -1.02 6.83 -2.47
C LEU A 66 -0.98 7.52 -1.11
N GLU A 67 -0.34 6.90 -0.11
CA GLU A 67 -0.20 7.47 1.22
C GLU A 67 0.53 8.81 1.20
N ALA A 68 1.63 8.92 0.44
CA ALA A 68 2.34 10.17 0.24
C ALA A 68 1.44 11.26 -0.39
N GLY A 69 0.68 10.91 -1.43
CA GLY A 69 -0.25 11.85 -2.06
C GLY A 69 -1.38 12.31 -1.13
N TYR A 70 -1.90 11.41 -0.28
CA TYR A 70 -2.88 11.77 0.73
C TYR A 70 -2.29 12.69 1.81
N ALA A 71 -1.04 12.45 2.22
CA ALA A 71 -0.34 13.31 3.18
C ALA A 71 -0.13 14.72 2.62
N GLU A 72 0.25 14.86 1.36
CA GLU A 72 0.38 16.14 0.67
C GLU A 72 -0.96 16.89 0.58
N LEU A 73 -2.02 16.19 0.19
CA LEU A 73 -3.36 16.77 0.14
C LEU A 73 -3.83 17.23 1.52
N ALA A 74 -3.63 16.42 2.56
CA ALA A 74 -3.97 16.78 3.93
C ALA A 74 -3.17 18.02 4.41
N ALA A 75 -1.89 18.10 4.07
CA ALA A 75 -1.04 19.24 4.39
C ALA A 75 -1.55 20.51 3.70
N GLU A 76 -1.86 20.46 2.41
CA GLU A 76 -2.43 21.60 1.68
C GLU A 76 -3.78 22.04 2.26
N PHE A 77 -4.63 21.07 2.63
CA PHE A 77 -5.91 21.37 3.26
C PHE A 77 -5.79 21.96 4.67
N THR A 78 -4.63 21.83 5.32
CA THR A 78 -4.37 22.34 6.68
C THR A 78 -3.59 23.66 6.65
N ARG A 79 -3.08 24.10 5.49
CA ARG A 79 -2.41 25.41 5.34
C ARG A 79 -3.35 26.56 5.70
N GLU A 80 -2.82 27.54 6.44
CA GLU A 80 -3.55 28.64 7.08
C GLU A 80 -4.54 29.43 6.21
N PRO A 81 -4.27 29.79 4.93
CA PRO A 81 -5.27 30.49 4.12
C PRO A 81 -6.52 29.63 3.87
N ALA A 82 -6.35 28.33 3.58
CA ALA A 82 -7.46 27.41 3.33
C ALA A 82 -8.25 27.10 4.61
N ALA A 83 -7.58 27.04 5.78
CA ALA A 83 -8.24 26.84 7.07
C ALA A 83 -9.03 28.09 7.52
N ALA A 84 -8.50 29.29 7.27
CA ALA A 84 -9.18 30.55 7.56
C ALA A 84 -10.44 30.73 6.70
N GLU A 85 -10.35 30.51 5.37
CA GLU A 85 -11.49 30.61 4.46
C GLU A 85 -12.62 29.65 4.84
N ARG A 86 -12.31 28.40 5.21
CA ARG A 86 -13.31 27.42 5.67
C ARG A 86 -13.99 27.83 6.96
N ARG A 87 -13.26 28.40 7.92
CA ARG A 87 -13.86 28.97 9.14
C ARG A 87 -14.85 30.06 8.77
N THR A 88 -14.47 31.00 7.89
CA THR A 88 -15.38 32.07 7.46
C THR A 88 -16.61 31.55 6.70
N ALA A 89 -16.47 30.49 5.90
CA ALA A 89 -17.56 29.89 5.15
C ALA A 89 -18.53 29.14 6.07
N ARG A 90 -18.00 28.40 7.06
CA ARG A 90 -18.79 27.77 8.12
C ARG A 90 -19.55 28.81 8.93
N ASP A 91 -18.88 29.87 9.38
CA ASP A 91 -19.52 30.95 10.13
C ASP A 91 -20.64 31.62 9.34
N ARG A 92 -20.43 31.87 8.04
CA ARG A 92 -21.48 32.38 7.14
C ARG A 92 -22.65 31.42 7.01
N ARG A 93 -22.42 30.11 6.90
CA ARG A 93 -23.49 29.10 6.85
C ARG A 93 -24.28 29.05 8.16
N THR A 94 -23.61 29.03 9.30
CA THR A 94 -24.24 28.99 10.62
C THR A 94 -25.06 30.26 10.90
N ARG A 95 -24.56 31.43 10.49
CA ARG A 95 -25.32 32.69 10.57
C ARG A 95 -26.58 32.64 9.71
N ARG A 96 -26.49 32.12 8.48
CA ARG A 96 -27.63 31.99 7.57
C ARG A 96 -28.71 31.04 8.12
N SER A 97 -28.30 29.87 8.63
CA SER A 97 -29.24 28.90 9.20
C SER A 97 -29.88 29.34 10.51
N LYS A 98 -29.28 30.31 11.22
CA LYS A 98 -29.85 30.93 12.42
C LYS A 98 -30.79 32.10 12.13
N ALA A 99 -30.67 32.72 10.96
CA ALA A 99 -31.56 33.79 10.51
C ALA A 99 -32.85 33.27 9.85
N ASP A 100 -32.82 32.02 9.35
CA ASP A 100 -33.95 31.31 8.73
C ASP A 100 -34.84 30.56 9.76
N ARG A 101 -34.67 30.84 11.06
CA ARG A 101 -35.35 30.17 12.17
C ARG A 101 -35.90 31.20 13.14
#